data_AF-A0A524RUU8-F1
#
_entry.id   AF-A0A524RUU8-F1
#
_cell.length_a   1.000
_cell.length_b   1.000
_cell.length_c   1.000
_cell.angle_alpha   90.00
_cell.angle_beta   90.00
_cell.angle_gamma   90.00
#
_symmetry.space_group_name_H-M   'P 1'
#
loop_
_entity.id
_entity.type
_entity.pdbx_description
1 polymer ?
#
loop_
_entity_poly.entity_id
_entity_poly.type
_entity_poly.pdbx_seq_one_letter_code
_entity_poly.pdbx_strand_id
1 'polypeptide(L)'
;MRIRRRGRRLPRHCLDSPRQGCHEQGALKEILAHCCGPGVRLWRNNVGALRDRNGRLVRYGLAPGSSDLIGLRQVTVSEEMVGRQMAVFVAIEVKSARGRLTTEQRRYLQVVERLGGITGVARSVGEAEALLSNDPTATARAELRPHAHHNQATR
;
A
#
# COMPACT_ATOMS: atom_id res chain seq x y z
N MET A 1 36.60 -27.87 23.56
CA MET A 1 36.36 -27.43 22.16
C MET A 1 35.13 -26.51 22.14
N ARG A 2 35.31 -25.18 22.13
CA ARG A 2 34.22 -24.18 22.23
C ARG A 2 33.94 -23.58 20.85
N ILE A 3 32.77 -23.89 20.28
CA ILE A 3 32.32 -23.33 19.00
C ILE A 3 31.84 -21.89 19.26
N ARG A 4 32.61 -20.90 18.82
CA ARG A 4 32.18 -19.49 18.82
C ARG A 4 31.19 -19.26 17.69
N ARG A 5 29.89 -19.11 18.01
CA ARG A 5 28.88 -18.62 17.06
C ARG A 5 29.23 -17.16 16.70
N ARG A 6 29.64 -16.92 15.45
CA ARG A 6 29.78 -15.56 14.92
C ARG A 6 28.38 -14.95 14.80
N GLY A 7 28.04 -14.04 15.70
CA GLY A 7 26.84 -13.22 15.58
C GLY A 7 26.90 -12.41 14.28
N ARG A 8 25.89 -12.57 13.42
CA ARG A 8 25.70 -11.73 12.23
C ARG A 8 25.43 -10.31 12.73
N ARG A 9 26.40 -9.41 12.61
CA ARG A 9 26.20 -7.97 12.83
C ARG A 9 25.23 -7.49 11.75
N LEU A 10 24.02 -7.09 12.17
CA LEU A 10 23.14 -6.29 11.32
C LEU A 10 23.85 -4.94 11.04
N PRO A 11 23.84 -4.44 9.80
CA PRO A 11 24.38 -3.12 9.52
C PRO A 11 23.56 -2.08 10.28
N ARG A 12 24.25 -1.21 11.02
CA ARG A 12 23.66 0.00 11.61
C ARG A 12 23.35 0.95 10.46
N HIS A 13 22.19 0.79 9.82
CA HIS A 13 21.63 1.86 9.03
C HIS A 13 20.89 2.80 9.97
N CYS A 14 21.28 4.07 9.92
CA CYS A 14 20.72 5.17 10.69
C CYS A 14 19.20 5.20 10.55
N LEU A 15 18.52 4.66 11.55
CA LEU A 15 17.19 5.13 11.93
C LEU A 15 17.41 6.50 12.60
N ASP A 16 16.56 7.45 12.27
CA ASP A 16 16.50 8.81 12.86
C ASP A 16 17.42 9.88 12.25
N SER A 17 17.06 10.34 11.06
CA SER A 17 17.15 11.76 10.65
C SER A 17 16.33 11.99 9.38
N PRO A 18 15.44 13.01 9.32
CA PRO A 18 14.73 13.32 8.08
C PRO A 18 15.75 13.87 7.10
N ARG A 19 16.12 13.07 6.09
CA ARG A 19 16.94 13.58 4.99
C ARG A 19 16.12 14.66 4.28
N GLN A 20 16.52 15.91 4.49
CA GLN A 20 16.02 17.08 3.79
C GLN A 20 16.08 16.81 2.27
N GLY A 21 14.91 16.70 1.62
CA GLY A 21 14.80 16.61 0.15
C GLY A 21 14.66 15.21 -0.44
N CYS A 22 13.94 14.26 0.20
CA CYS A 22 13.56 13.03 -0.50
C CYS A 22 12.61 13.34 -1.68
N HIS A 23 13.16 13.29 -2.89
CA HIS A 23 12.35 13.27 -4.11
C HIS A 23 11.46 12.02 -4.11
N GLU A 24 10.23 12.11 -4.61
CA GLU A 24 9.26 11.00 -4.65
C GLU A 24 9.84 9.72 -5.25
N GLN A 25 10.68 9.86 -6.29
CA GLN A 25 11.41 8.73 -6.88
C GLN A 25 12.43 8.08 -5.94
N GLY A 26 13.05 8.85 -5.04
CA GLY A 26 13.98 8.33 -4.03
C GLY A 26 13.23 7.48 -3.00
N ALA A 27 12.15 8.01 -2.43
CA ALA A 27 11.30 7.28 -1.49
C ALA A 27 10.73 6.00 -2.12
N LEU A 28 10.28 6.06 -3.38
CA LEU A 28 9.80 4.89 -4.11
C LEU A 28 10.85 3.78 -4.21
N LYS A 29 12.08 4.13 -4.61
CA LYS A 29 13.18 3.16 -4.74
C LYS A 29 13.54 2.53 -3.39
N GLU A 30 13.58 3.34 -2.33
CA GLU A 30 13.85 2.85 -0.98
C GLU A 30 12.76 1.90 -0.50
N ILE A 31 11.47 2.22 -0.71
CA ILE A 31 10.35 1.34 -0.36
C ILE A 31 10.47 0.00 -1.11
N LEU A 32 10.72 0.03 -2.43
CA LEU A 32 10.90 -1.21 -3.20
C LEU A 32 12.03 -2.09 -2.67
N ALA A 33 13.14 -1.47 -2.26
CA ALA A 33 14.31 -2.19 -1.77
C ALA A 33 14.09 -2.83 -0.39
N HIS A 34 13.32 -2.19 0.49
CA HIS A 34 13.19 -2.62 1.89
C HIS A 34 11.92 -3.42 2.16
N CYS A 35 10.80 -3.08 1.50
CA CYS A 35 9.51 -3.70 1.79
C CYS A 35 9.25 -5.00 1.00
N CYS A 36 10.09 -5.30 0.00
CA CYS A 36 10.02 -6.55 -0.75
C CYS A 36 10.68 -7.70 0.02
N GLY A 37 9.96 -8.80 0.26
CA GLY A 37 10.48 -9.95 1.02
C GLY A 37 9.65 -11.22 0.86
N PRO A 38 9.86 -12.25 1.70
CA PRO A 38 8.95 -13.38 1.80
C PRO A 38 7.53 -12.89 2.12
N GLY A 39 6.55 -13.30 1.32
CA GLY A 39 5.15 -12.91 1.51
C GLY A 39 4.80 -11.48 1.06
N VAL A 40 5.74 -10.65 0.61
CA VAL A 40 5.43 -9.32 0.03
C VAL A 40 6.19 -9.11 -1.27
N ARG A 41 5.46 -8.73 -2.32
CA ARG A 41 6.05 -8.32 -3.59
C ARG A 41 5.43 -7.04 -4.08
N LEU A 42 6.27 -6.02 -4.27
CA LEU A 42 5.89 -4.75 -4.86
C LEU A 42 6.57 -4.57 -6.23
N TRP A 43 5.88 -3.89 -7.13
CA TRP A 43 6.37 -3.46 -8.43
C TRP A 43 6.07 -2.00 -8.63
N ARG A 44 6.92 -1.34 -9.42
CA ARG A 44 6.62 0.00 -9.92
C ARG A 44 5.57 -0.08 -11.03
N ASN A 45 4.49 0.65 -10.87
CA ASN A 45 3.46 0.85 -11.87
C ASN A 45 3.75 2.14 -12.64
N ASN A 46 4.28 2.02 -13.85
CA ASN A 46 4.45 3.17 -14.72
C ASN A 46 3.08 3.53 -15.32
N VAL A 47 2.58 4.73 -15.05
CA VAL A 47 1.34 5.25 -15.63
C VAL A 47 1.68 6.38 -16.58
N GLY A 48 1.07 6.40 -17.77
CA GLY A 48 1.31 7.46 -18.72
C GLY A 48 0.75 7.17 -20.10
N ALA A 49 1.25 7.93 -21.08
CA ALA A 49 0.92 7.74 -22.47
C ALA A 49 2.15 8.01 -23.33
N LEU A 50 2.34 7.21 -24.37
CA LEU A 50 3.38 7.39 -25.38
C LEU A 50 2.76 7.26 -26.77
N ARG A 51 3.38 7.87 -27.78
CA ARG A 51 3.05 7.59 -29.18
C ARG A 51 3.87 6.39 -29.63
N ASP A 52 3.21 5.42 -30.25
CA ASP A 52 3.92 4.30 -30.88
C ASP A 52 4.63 4.74 -32.17
N ARG A 53 5.35 3.82 -32.80
CA ARG A 53 6.07 4.07 -34.06
C ARG A 53 5.18 4.53 -35.23
N ASN A 54 3.87 4.27 -35.15
CA ASN A 54 2.87 4.64 -36.15
C ASN A 54 2.14 5.95 -35.77
N GLY A 55 2.55 6.60 -34.67
CA GLY A 55 1.96 7.85 -34.18
C GLY A 55 0.69 7.67 -33.35
N ARG A 56 0.25 6.43 -33.07
CA ARG A 56 -0.94 6.15 -32.25
C ARG A 56 -0.63 6.42 -30.77
N LEU A 57 -1.52 7.15 -30.09
CA LEU A 57 -1.42 7.36 -28.66
C LEU A 57 -1.81 6.07 -27.91
N VAL A 58 -0.87 5.53 -27.14
CA VAL A 58 -1.04 4.35 -26.28
C VAL A 58 -0.96 4.80 -24.83
N ARG A 59 -2.01 4.54 -24.06
CA ARG A 59 -2.03 4.73 -22.61
C ARG A 59 -1.63 3.43 -21.92
N TYR A 60 -0.83 3.53 -20.87
CA TYR A 60 -0.31 2.39 -20.12
C TYR A 60 -0.40 2.64 -18.61
N GLY A 61 -0.23 1.57 -17.84
CA GLY A 61 -0.56 1.49 -16.41
C GLY A 61 -1.88 0.78 -16.17
N LEU A 62 -2.26 0.59 -14.90
CA LEU A 62 -3.50 -0.13 -14.55
C LEU A 62 -4.76 0.70 -14.80
N ALA A 63 -4.76 1.95 -14.37
CA ALA A 63 -5.90 2.88 -14.50
C ALA A 63 -5.43 4.33 -14.32
N PRO A 64 -6.20 5.33 -14.77
CA PRO A 64 -5.96 6.72 -14.40
C PRO A 64 -5.90 6.88 -12.87
N GLY A 65 -4.80 7.43 -12.35
CA GLY A 65 -4.59 7.62 -10.92
C GLY A 65 -4.19 6.34 -10.16
N SER A 66 -3.93 5.21 -10.82
CA SER A 66 -3.43 4.02 -10.15
C SER A 66 -2.09 4.27 -9.46
N SER A 67 -1.93 3.73 -8.26
CA SER A 67 -0.77 3.95 -7.38
C SER A 67 0.57 3.68 -8.03
N ASP A 68 1.60 4.43 -7.60
CA ASP A 68 2.99 4.27 -8.03
C ASP A 68 3.54 2.86 -7.78
N LEU A 69 3.18 2.27 -6.64
CA LEU A 69 3.55 0.92 -6.25
C LEU A 69 2.31 0.03 -6.17
N ILE A 70 2.40 -1.12 -6.83
CA ILE A 70 1.36 -2.15 -6.81
C ILE A 70 1.99 -3.48 -6.41
N GLY A 71 1.21 -4.39 -5.84
CA GLY A 71 1.79 -5.61 -5.34
C GLY A 71 0.81 -6.63 -4.80
N LEU A 72 1.40 -7.65 -4.21
CA LEU A 72 0.70 -8.70 -3.49
C LEU A 72 1.33 -8.84 -2.11
N ARG A 73 0.48 -9.10 -1.11
CA ARG A 73 0.90 -9.51 0.23
C ARG A 73 0.22 -10.83 0.54
N GLN A 74 1.00 -11.88 0.75
CA GLN A 74 0.50 -13.13 1.27
C GLN A 74 -0.13 -12.93 2.66
N VAL A 75 -1.33 -13.45 2.83
CA VAL A 75 -2.05 -13.50 4.11
C VAL A 75 -2.47 -14.94 4.37
N THR A 76 -2.46 -15.34 5.64
CA THR A 76 -3.05 -16.62 6.05
C THR A 76 -4.50 -16.35 6.40
N VAL A 77 -5.42 -17.04 5.72
CA VAL A 77 -6.86 -16.91 5.96
C VAL A 77 -7.19 -17.53 7.33
N SER A 78 -7.74 -16.74 8.24
CA SER A 78 -8.27 -17.22 9.53
C SER A 78 -9.77 -17.53 9.45
N GLU A 79 -10.32 -18.20 10.45
CA GLU A 79 -11.76 -18.52 10.51
C GLU A 79 -12.64 -17.26 10.45
N GLU A 80 -12.22 -16.17 11.10
CA GLU A 80 -12.94 -14.89 11.07
C GLU A 80 -12.91 -14.17 9.70
N MET A 81 -12.07 -14.65 8.77
CA MET A 81 -12.04 -14.23 7.37
C MET A 81 -12.99 -15.04 6.47
N VAL A 82 -13.49 -16.20 6.92
CA VAL A 82 -14.39 -17.04 6.12
C VAL A 82 -15.69 -16.28 5.83
N GLY A 83 -16.12 -16.29 4.56
CA GLY A 83 -17.28 -15.54 4.09
C GLY A 83 -17.03 -14.05 3.81
N ARG A 84 -15.81 -13.55 4.03
CA ARG A 84 -15.44 -12.18 3.66
C ARG A 84 -14.94 -12.09 2.22
N GLN A 85 -15.19 -10.94 1.59
CA GLN A 85 -14.62 -10.58 0.30
C GLN A 85 -13.38 -9.72 0.53
N MET A 86 -12.24 -10.11 -0.02
CA MET A 86 -11.00 -9.36 0.10
C MET A 86 -10.09 -9.55 -1.11
N ALA A 87 -9.37 -8.49 -1.47
CA ALA A 87 -8.31 -8.53 -2.45
C ALA A 87 -6.96 -8.73 -1.74
N VAL A 88 -6.15 -9.68 -2.20
CA VAL A 88 -4.76 -9.88 -1.75
C VAL A 88 -3.81 -8.89 -2.44
N PHE A 89 -4.34 -7.70 -2.75
CA PHE A 89 -3.71 -6.69 -3.58
C PHE A 89 -3.20 -5.53 -2.72
N VAL A 90 -2.03 -5.01 -3.09
CA VAL A 90 -1.40 -3.86 -2.46
C VAL A 90 -1.35 -2.69 -3.45
N ALA A 91 -1.71 -1.50 -2.98
CA ALA A 91 -1.62 -0.24 -3.72
C ALA A 91 -1.05 0.87 -2.84
N ILE A 92 0.20 1.29 -3.07
CA ILE A 92 0.85 2.34 -2.29
C ILE A 92 1.17 3.51 -3.22
N GLU A 93 0.53 4.64 -2.96
CA GLU A 93 0.84 5.91 -3.63
C GLU A 93 1.99 6.59 -2.89
N VAL A 94 3.07 6.91 -3.59
CA VAL A 94 4.25 7.51 -2.97
C VAL A 94 4.18 9.02 -3.13
N LYS A 95 4.30 9.76 -2.02
CA LYS A 95 4.31 11.22 -2.04
C LYS A 95 5.51 11.78 -1.31
N SER A 96 5.91 12.99 -1.70
CA SER A 96 6.83 13.81 -0.93
C SER A 96 6.16 14.27 0.38
N ALA A 97 6.94 14.86 1.28
CA ALA A 97 6.45 15.42 2.54
C ALA A 97 5.22 16.34 2.36
N ARG A 98 5.15 17.09 1.26
CA ARG A 98 4.05 18.03 0.96
C ARG A 98 3.14 17.57 -0.19
N GLY A 99 3.44 16.42 -0.81
CA GLY A 99 2.68 15.89 -1.93
C GLY A 99 1.24 15.58 -1.53
N ARG A 100 0.31 15.90 -2.42
CA ARG A 100 -1.14 15.70 -2.23
C ARG A 100 -1.68 14.73 -3.28
N LEU A 101 -2.69 13.95 -2.89
CA LEU A 101 -3.43 13.09 -3.82
C LEU A 101 -4.26 13.93 -4.79
N THR A 102 -4.28 13.52 -6.05
CA THR A 102 -5.32 13.96 -6.98
C THR A 102 -6.66 13.28 -6.66
N THR A 103 -7.74 13.75 -7.28
CA THR A 103 -9.07 13.15 -7.15
C THR A 103 -9.08 11.70 -7.64
N GLU A 104 -8.43 11.42 -8.78
CA GLU A 104 -8.34 10.08 -9.38
C GLU A 104 -7.56 9.13 -8.48
N GLN A 105 -6.42 9.58 -7.94
CA GLN A 105 -5.61 8.79 -7.02
C GLN A 105 -6.40 8.44 -5.75
N ARG A 106 -7.12 9.41 -5.17
CA ARG A 106 -7.99 9.17 -4.02
C ARG A 106 -9.06 8.12 -4.33
N ARG A 107 -9.73 8.23 -5.49
CA ARG A 107 -10.77 7.27 -5.91
C ARG A 107 -10.19 5.86 -6.12
N TYR A 108 -8.99 5.77 -6.71
CA TYR A 108 -8.31 4.50 -6.89
C TYR A 108 -8.02 3.82 -5.54
N LEU A 109 -7.43 4.55 -4.59
CA LEU A 109 -7.16 4.02 -3.26
C LEU A 109 -8.45 3.56 -2.56
N GLN A 110 -9.54 4.33 -2.64
CA GLN A 110 -10.85 3.97 -2.07
C GLN A 110 -11.46 2.70 -2.70
N VAL A 111 -11.24 2.45 -3.98
CA VAL A 111 -11.70 1.20 -4.62
C VAL A 111 -10.92 0.02 -4.07
N VAL A 112 -9.59 0.12 -3.97
CA VAL A 112 -8.75 -0.94 -3.41
C VAL A 112 -9.15 -1.23 -1.96
N GLU A 113 -9.35 -0.19 -1.14
CA GLU A 113 -9.75 -0.32 0.26
C GLU A 113 -11.10 -1.04 0.41
N ARG A 114 -12.13 -0.59 -0.34
CA ARG A 114 -13.48 -1.17 -0.27
C ARG A 114 -13.53 -2.63 -0.72
N LEU A 115 -12.64 -3.04 -1.62
CA LEU A 115 -12.50 -4.44 -2.04
C LEU A 115 -11.61 -5.26 -1.09
N GLY A 116 -11.21 -4.69 0.05
CA GLY A 116 -10.40 -5.38 1.07
C GLY A 116 -8.92 -5.48 0.73
N GLY A 117 -8.41 -4.64 -0.17
CA GLY A 117 -6.99 -4.53 -0.47
C GLY A 117 -6.24 -3.62 0.51
N ILE A 118 -4.92 -3.78 0.55
CA ILE A 118 -4.03 -2.95 1.38
C ILE A 118 -3.66 -1.71 0.57
N THR A 119 -3.98 -0.54 1.09
CA THR A 119 -3.84 0.70 0.33
C THR A 119 -3.54 1.90 1.20
N GLY A 120 -2.83 2.88 0.65
CA GLY A 120 -2.53 4.12 1.36
C GLY A 120 -1.48 4.98 0.67
N VAL A 121 -1.19 6.11 1.31
CA VAL A 121 -0.10 7.01 0.93
C VAL A 121 1.10 6.73 1.82
N ALA A 122 2.27 6.56 1.22
CA ALA A 122 3.53 6.44 1.95
C ALA A 122 4.51 7.55 1.52
N ARG A 123 5.21 8.11 2.50
CA ARG A 123 6.27 9.11 2.31
C ARG A 123 7.65 8.63 2.73
N SER A 124 7.70 7.42 3.28
CA SER A 124 8.91 6.78 3.78
C SER A 124 8.75 5.25 3.77
N VAL A 125 9.86 4.55 3.98
CA VAL A 125 9.87 3.10 4.18
C VAL A 125 8.99 2.70 5.36
N GLY A 126 9.13 3.37 6.52
CA GLY A 126 8.36 3.04 7.72
C GLY A 126 6.85 3.22 7.54
N GLU A 127 6.40 4.24 6.81
CA GLU A 127 4.98 4.39 6.47
C GLU A 127 4.49 3.25 5.55
N ALA A 128 5.29 2.84 4.56
CA ALA A 128 4.95 1.72 3.70
C ALA A 128 4.89 0.38 4.47
N GLU A 129 5.83 0.15 5.40
CA GLU A 129 5.82 -1.02 6.28
C GLU A 129 4.59 -1.05 7.19
N ALA A 130 4.18 0.09 7.72
CA ALA A 130 2.96 0.20 8.51
C ALA A 130 1.72 -0.19 7.70
N LEU A 131 1.59 0.30 6.46
CA LEU A 131 0.51 -0.10 5.56
C LEU A 131 0.52 -1.61 5.29
N LEU A 132 1.69 -2.19 5.02
CA LEU A 132 1.84 -3.61 4.72
C LEU A 132 1.60 -4.52 5.93
N SER A 133 1.79 -3.99 7.13
CA SER A 133 1.56 -4.71 8.38
C SER A 133 0.09 -4.71 8.79
N ASN A 134 -0.71 -3.77 8.29
CA ASN A 134 -2.13 -3.69 8.60
C ASN A 134 -2.87 -4.96 8.17
N ASP A 135 -3.79 -5.39 9.04
CA ASP A 135 -4.70 -6.48 8.73
C ASP A 135 -5.88 -5.91 7.90
N PRO A 136 -6.06 -6.33 6.64
CA PRO A 136 -7.13 -5.84 5.78
C PRO A 136 -8.54 -6.16 6.33
N THR A 137 -8.66 -7.01 7.35
CA THR A 137 -9.95 -7.38 7.95
C THR A 137 -10.46 -6.40 9.01
N ALA A 138 -9.62 -5.50 9.53
CA ALA A 138 -9.98 -4.58 10.61
C ALA A 138 -10.91 -3.45 10.15
N THR A 139 -10.73 -2.94 8.93
CA THR A 139 -11.46 -1.76 8.40
C THR A 139 -12.94 -2.06 8.16
N ALA A 140 -13.29 -3.28 7.72
CA ALA A 140 -14.68 -3.69 7.47
C ALA A 140 -15.52 -3.83 8.75
N ARG A 141 -14.92 -3.93 9.95
CA ARG A 141 -15.66 -4.00 11.22
C ARG A 141 -16.38 -2.69 11.55
N ALA A 142 -15.91 -1.55 11.03
CA ALA A 142 -16.49 -0.24 11.33
C ALA A 142 -17.79 0.03 10.54
N GLU A 143 -17.91 -0.50 9.32
CA GLU A 143 -19.05 -0.23 8.42
C GLU A 143 -20.28 -1.12 8.69
N LEU A 144 -20.11 -2.19 9.47
CA LEU A 144 -21.17 -3.14 9.83
C LEU A 144 -21.91 -2.80 11.13
N ARG A 145 -21.73 -1.61 11.71
CA ARG A 145 -22.66 -1.13 12.74
C ARG A 145 -23.97 -0.74 12.06
N PRO A 146 -25.08 -1.49 12.22
CA PRO A 146 -26.35 -1.03 11.67
C PRO A 146 -26.68 0.31 12.33
N HIS A 147 -27.00 1.30 11.51
CA HIS A 147 -27.70 2.50 11.97
C HIS A 147 -28.87 2.04 12.81
N ALA A 148 -28.82 2.28 14.12
CA ALA A 148 -29.92 1.99 15.02
C ALA A 148 -31.15 2.72 14.45
N HIS A 149 -32.09 1.94 13.94
CA HIS A 149 -33.38 2.45 13.53
C HIS A 149 -34.02 3.08 14.77
N HIS A 150 -34.05 4.41 14.80
CA HIS A 150 -34.80 5.17 15.78
C HIS A 150 -36.28 5.01 15.45
N ASN A 151 -36.85 3.87 15.86
CA ASN A 151 -38.28 3.63 15.80
C ASN A 151 -38.91 4.31 17.02
N GLN A 152 -39.28 5.58 16.88
CA GLN A 152 -40.23 6.21 17.80
C GLN A 152 -41.64 5.97 17.25
N ALA A 153 -42.25 4.89 17.74
CA ALA A 153 -43.68 4.70 17.71
C ALA A 153 -44.24 4.95 19.12
N THR A 154 -45.32 5.75 19.18
CA THR A 154 -46.27 5.97 20.30
C THR A 154 -45.73 6.81 21.46
N ARG A 155 -46.42 7.86 21.94
CA ARG A 155 -47.87 8.09 22.08
C ARG A 155 -48.26 9.53 21.75
#